data_AF-A0A1S8MTG9-F1
#
_entry.id   AF-A0A1S8MTG9-F1
#
_cell.length_a   1.000
_cell.length_b   1.000
_cell.length_c   1.000
_cell.angle_alpha   90.00
_cell.angle_beta   90.00
_cell.angle_gamma   90.00
#
_symmetry.space_group_name_H-M   'P 1'
#
loop_
_entity.id
_entity.type
_entity.pdbx_description
1 polymer ?
#
loop_
_entity_poly.entity_id
_entity_poly.type
_entity_poly.pdbx_seq_one_letter_code
_entity_poly.pdbx_strand_id
1 'polypeptide(L)'
;MVSARIFQGCKYISVKELHEEKNYPIADLCNLASIARSSYYKWINRSETEFDKENSLILKESVKLYEDVHGIYGYRRITMNINRLLNKQYNHKRIYRLMKSINNGQMKGFWGTIKCEMYYLQKFYTYEELRQAIDEYIIFYNTKRLQKNLKGLTTIEYRNQTLA
;
A
#
# COMPACT_ATOMS: atom_id res chain seq x y z
N MET A 1 10.28 -6.26 6.02
CA MET A 1 11.01 -5.12 5.41
C MET A 1 10.22 -4.33 4.36
N VAL A 2 9.54 -4.94 3.37
CA VAL A 2 8.80 -4.18 2.32
C VAL A 2 7.55 -3.45 2.87
N SER A 3 6.80 -4.07 3.79
CA SER A 3 5.59 -3.47 4.41
C SER A 3 5.89 -2.20 5.23
N ALA A 4 7.01 -2.15 5.96
CA ALA A 4 7.41 -0.96 6.73
C ALA A 4 7.71 0.25 5.83
N ARG A 5 8.31 0.01 4.66
CA ARG A 5 8.70 1.09 3.72
C ARG A 5 7.49 1.71 3.01
N ILE A 6 6.48 0.90 2.69
CA ILE A 6 5.21 1.37 2.11
C ILE A 6 4.45 2.19 3.14
N PHE A 7 4.36 1.71 4.39
CA PHE A 7 3.67 2.43 5.46
C PHE A 7 4.31 3.79 5.75
N GLN A 8 5.64 3.87 5.73
CA GLN A 8 6.36 5.11 5.95
C GLN A 8 6.14 6.11 4.80
N GLY A 9 5.99 5.63 3.56
CA GLY A 9 5.59 6.44 2.40
C GLY A 9 4.23 7.10 2.57
N CYS A 10 3.21 6.35 3.01
CA CYS A 10 1.88 6.91 3.27
C CYS A 10 1.91 8.04 4.32
N LYS A 11 2.71 7.89 5.37
CA LYS A 11 2.87 8.95 6.36
C LYS A 11 3.41 10.25 5.76
N TYR A 12 4.41 10.17 4.88
CA TYR A 12 4.97 11.36 4.22
C TYR A 12 3.97 12.01 3.25
N ILE A 13 3.19 11.19 2.53
CA ILE A 13 2.13 11.65 1.63
C ILE A 13 1.06 12.41 2.43
N SER A 14 0.57 11.86 3.54
CA SER A 14 -0.43 12.54 4.39
C SER A 14 0.08 13.86 4.97
N VAL A 15 1.36 13.94 5.38
CA VAL A 15 1.96 15.20 5.86
C VAL A 15 2.02 16.25 4.74
N LYS A 16 2.33 15.83 3.51
CA LYS A 16 2.36 16.72 2.34
C LYS A 16 0.96 17.23 1.99
N GLU A 17 -0.02 16.34 1.89
CA GLU A 17 -1.42 16.68 1.58
C GLU A 17 -2.00 17.67 2.61
N LEU A 18 -1.80 17.39 3.91
CA LEU A 18 -2.27 18.28 4.98
C LEU A 18 -1.58 19.65 4.97
N HIS A 19 -0.31 19.72 4.56
CA HIS A 19 0.37 20.98 4.38
C HIS A 19 -0.16 21.75 3.16
N GLU A 20 -0.36 21.09 2.02
CA GLU A 20 -0.83 21.74 0.78
C GLU A 20 -2.29 22.20 0.86
N GLU A 21 -3.18 21.41 1.47
CA GLU A 21 -4.63 21.73 1.53
C GLU A 21 -5.01 22.64 2.69
N LYS A 22 -4.36 22.47 3.85
CA LYS A 22 -4.75 23.14 5.10
C LYS A 22 -3.69 24.13 5.60
N ASN A 23 -2.55 24.22 4.92
CA ASN A 23 -1.45 25.11 5.25
C ASN A 23 -0.89 24.91 6.67
N TYR A 24 -1.00 23.69 7.22
CA TYR A 24 -0.50 23.38 8.56
C TYR A 24 1.04 23.32 8.58
N PRO A 25 1.71 23.73 9.67
CA PRO A 25 3.17 23.67 9.77
C PRO A 25 3.69 22.23 9.65
N ILE A 26 4.64 22.00 8.74
CA ILE A 26 5.28 20.68 8.52
C ILE A 26 5.91 20.14 9.81
N ALA A 27 6.42 21.03 10.68
CA ALA A 27 7.03 20.64 11.94
C ALA A 27 6.02 19.92 12.87
N ASP A 28 4.82 20.47 13.00
CA ASP A 28 3.78 19.93 13.87
C ASP A 28 3.22 18.62 13.30
N LEU A 29 3.01 18.58 11.99
CA LEU A 29 2.59 17.36 11.28
C LEU A 29 3.61 16.23 11.40
N CYS A 30 4.92 16.53 11.30
CA CYS A 30 5.98 15.55 11.49
C CYS A 30 6.04 15.03 12.93
N ASN A 31 5.87 15.91 13.92
CA ASN A 31 5.81 15.53 15.33
C ASN A 31 4.61 14.60 15.60
N LEU A 32 3.43 14.95 15.07
CA LEU A 32 2.19 14.19 15.20
C LEU A 32 2.28 12.81 14.53
N ALA A 33 2.92 12.72 13.38
CA ALA A 33 3.12 11.46 12.67
C ALA A 33 4.31 10.61 13.21
N SER A 34 5.02 11.11 14.22
CA SER A 34 6.27 10.54 14.78
C SER A 34 7.33 10.31 13.69
N ILE A 35 7.65 11.36 12.95
CA ILE A 35 8.61 11.37 11.84
C ILE A 35 9.69 12.41 12.14
N ALA A 36 10.97 12.03 11.95
CA ALA A 36 12.04 13.01 11.96
C ALA A 36 11.91 13.99 10.78
N ARG A 37 11.89 15.30 11.03
CA ARG A 37 11.81 16.35 9.99
C ARG A 37 12.84 16.15 8.87
N SER A 38 14.06 15.76 9.21
CA SER A 38 15.13 15.45 8.25
C SER A 38 14.76 14.32 7.29
N SER A 39 14.00 13.32 7.75
CA SER A 39 13.54 12.20 6.91
C SER A 39 12.43 12.63 5.96
N TYR A 40 11.52 13.51 6.38
CA TYR A 40 10.50 14.10 5.52
C TYR A 40 11.13 14.92 4.38
N TYR A 41 12.04 15.84 4.71
CA TYR A 41 12.72 16.65 3.68
C TYR A 41 13.65 15.82 2.79
N LYS A 42 14.25 14.73 3.31
CA LYS A 42 14.98 13.77 2.48
C LYS A 42 14.05 13.06 1.49
N TRP A 43 12.80 12.77 1.88
CA TRP A 43 11.81 12.16 1.00
C TRP A 43 11.30 13.15 -0.05
N ILE A 44 11.00 14.40 0.33
CA ILE A 44 10.46 15.40 -0.60
C ILE A 44 11.49 15.80 -1.66
N ASN A 45 12.77 15.89 -1.27
CA ASN A 45 13.86 16.26 -2.17
C ASN A 45 14.46 15.05 -2.91
N ARG A 46 13.86 13.86 -2.78
CA ARG A 46 14.34 12.67 -3.47
C ARG A 46 13.95 12.75 -4.94
N SER A 47 14.92 12.99 -5.81
CA SER A 47 14.77 12.77 -7.24
C SER A 47 14.65 11.28 -7.55
N GLU A 48 13.76 10.90 -8.46
CA GLU A 48 13.65 9.52 -8.93
C GLU A 48 14.98 9.07 -9.55
N THR A 49 15.51 7.95 -9.04
CA THR A 49 16.70 7.34 -9.65
C THR A 49 16.30 6.64 -10.94
N GLU A 50 17.26 6.45 -11.86
CA GLU A 50 17.03 5.64 -13.08
C GLU A 50 16.51 4.23 -12.75
N PHE A 51 16.94 3.66 -11.62
CA PHE A 51 16.41 2.39 -11.12
C PHE A 51 14.94 2.46 -10.69
N ASP A 52 14.52 3.57 -10.07
CA ASP A 52 13.12 3.78 -9.68
C ASP A 52 12.24 3.91 -10.93
N LYS A 53 12.69 4.65 -11.94
CA LYS A 53 12.02 4.77 -13.25
C LYS A 53 11.91 3.42 -13.95
N GLU A 54 12.99 2.65 -13.98
CA GLU A 54 13.00 1.31 -14.57
C GLU A 54 12.02 0.36 -13.83
N ASN A 55 11.99 0.41 -12.49
CA ASN A 55 11.03 -0.36 -11.71
C ASN A 55 9.58 0.06 -11.99
N SER A 56 9.32 1.36 -12.10
CA SER A 56 8.01 1.92 -12.44
C SER A 56 7.54 1.44 -13.82
N LEU A 57 8.44 1.45 -14.82
CA LEU A 57 8.18 0.93 -16.17
C LEU A 57 7.87 -0.57 -16.14
N ILE A 58 8.73 -1.38 -15.49
CA ILE A 58 8.50 -2.82 -15.35
C ILE A 58 7.13 -3.09 -14.75
N LEU A 59 6.76 -2.33 -13.72
CA LEU A 59 5.48 -2.47 -13.04
C LEU A 59 4.30 -2.14 -13.93
N LYS A 60 4.36 -1.00 -14.63
CA LYS A 60 3.32 -0.57 -15.57
C LYS A 60 3.08 -1.63 -16.65
N GLU A 61 4.14 -2.11 -17.29
CA GLU A 61 4.03 -3.14 -18.33
C GLU A 61 3.58 -4.49 -17.75
N SER A 62 4.00 -4.84 -16.53
CA SER A 62 3.59 -6.08 -15.87
C SER A 62 2.09 -6.08 -15.54
N VAL A 63 1.56 -4.95 -15.08
CA VAL A 63 0.13 -4.79 -14.75
C VAL A 63 -0.69 -4.84 -16.04
N LYS A 64 -0.30 -4.08 -17.06
CA LYS A 64 -0.95 -4.08 -18.37
C LYS A 64 -1.03 -5.49 -18.95
N LEU A 65 0.10 -6.20 -19.01
CA LEU A 65 0.13 -7.57 -19.52
C LEU A 65 -0.73 -8.53 -18.67
N TYR A 66 -0.75 -8.34 -17.34
CA TYR A 66 -1.58 -9.16 -16.46
C TYR A 66 -3.08 -8.93 -16.73
N GLU A 67 -3.49 -7.69 -17.03
CA GLU A 67 -4.87 -7.33 -17.40
C GLU A 67 -5.24 -7.85 -18.78
N ASP A 68 -4.37 -7.68 -19.79
CA ASP A 68 -4.58 -8.14 -21.17
C ASP A 68 -4.82 -9.65 -21.26
N VAL A 69 -4.17 -10.42 -20.37
CA VAL A 69 -4.33 -11.88 -20.30
C VAL A 69 -5.30 -12.32 -19.20
N HIS A 70 -6.12 -11.40 -18.67
CA HIS A 70 -7.14 -11.64 -17.64
C HIS A 70 -6.62 -12.39 -16.41
N GLY A 71 -5.38 -12.14 -16.00
CA GLY A 71 -4.75 -12.74 -14.84
C GLY A 71 -4.34 -14.21 -14.99
N ILE A 72 -4.41 -14.78 -16.20
CA ILE A 72 -4.01 -16.17 -16.47
C ILE A 72 -2.50 -16.34 -16.23
N TYR A 73 -1.70 -15.30 -16.47
CA TYR A 73 -0.24 -15.39 -16.39
C TYR A 73 0.27 -15.13 -14.98
N GLY A 74 0.96 -16.13 -14.42
CA GLY A 74 1.79 -15.95 -13.24
C GLY A 74 3.07 -15.15 -13.52
N TYR A 75 3.74 -14.71 -12.45
CA TYR A 75 4.93 -13.84 -12.53
C TYR A 75 6.07 -14.39 -13.43
N ARG A 76 6.19 -15.71 -13.58
CA ARG A 76 7.20 -16.33 -14.45
C ARG A 76 6.93 -16.05 -15.94
N ARG A 77 5.67 -16.21 -16.39
CA ARG A 77 5.27 -15.90 -17.76
C ARG A 77 5.34 -14.41 -18.03
N ILE A 78 4.96 -13.59 -17.05
CA ILE A 78 5.13 -12.13 -17.13
C ILE A 78 6.61 -11.76 -17.26
N THR A 79 7.50 -12.35 -16.46
CA THR A 79 8.95 -12.10 -16.56
C THR A 79 9.46 -12.37 -17.99
N MET A 80 9.08 -13.49 -18.61
CA MET A 80 9.50 -13.81 -19.98
C MET A 80 9.03 -12.77 -20.99
N ASN A 81 7.77 -12.34 -20.89
CA ASN A 81 7.20 -11.34 -21.79
C ASN A 81 7.84 -9.96 -21.57
N ILE A 82 8.06 -9.54 -20.32
CA ILE A 82 8.71 -8.28 -20.00
C ILE A 82 10.16 -8.27 -20.51
N ASN A 83 10.90 -9.37 -20.34
CA ASN A 83 12.26 -9.50 -20.85
C ASN A 83 12.29 -9.41 -22.38
N ARG A 84 11.33 -10.03 -23.07
CA ARG A 84 11.18 -9.94 -24.52
C ARG A 84 10.79 -8.52 -24.98
N LEU A 85 9.83 -7.89 -24.30
CA LEU A 85 9.31 -6.56 -24.63
C LEU A 85 10.37 -5.48 -24.46
N LEU A 86 11.07 -5.49 -23.33
CA LEU A 86 12.07 -4.47 -22.99
C LEU A 86 13.46 -4.79 -23.52
N ASN A 87 13.64 -5.94 -24.18
CA ASN A 87 14.93 -6.48 -24.63
C ASN A 87 15.97 -6.50 -23.49
N LYS A 88 15.56 -7.05 -22.34
CA LYS A 88 16.36 -7.13 -21.10
C LYS A 88 16.32 -8.52 -20.51
N GLN A 89 17.22 -8.79 -19.56
CA GLN A 89 17.26 -10.06 -18.82
C GLN A 89 17.07 -9.82 -17.32
N TYR A 90 15.87 -9.38 -16.94
CA TYR A 90 15.54 -9.23 -15.53
C TYR A 90 15.40 -10.58 -14.85
N ASN A 91 15.92 -10.65 -13.62
CA ASN A 91 15.75 -11.80 -12.75
C ASN A 91 14.27 -11.93 -12.35
N HIS A 92 13.68 -13.12 -12.50
CA HIS A 92 12.30 -13.41 -12.13
C HIS A 92 11.96 -13.07 -10.67
N LYS A 93 12.94 -13.13 -9.75
CA LYS A 93 12.76 -12.70 -8.35
C LYS A 93 12.56 -11.19 -8.21
N ARG A 94 13.18 -10.37 -9.08
CA ARG A 94 12.98 -8.91 -9.11
C ARG A 94 11.54 -8.61 -9.54
N ILE A 95 11.10 -9.18 -10.65
CA ILE A 95 9.72 -9.03 -11.16
C ILE A 95 8.70 -9.51 -10.13
N TYR A 96 8.93 -10.67 -9.50
CA TYR A 96 8.06 -11.17 -8.43
C TYR A 96 7.92 -10.19 -7.26
N ARG A 97 9.03 -9.60 -6.77
CA ARG A 97 8.99 -8.64 -5.67
C ARG A 97 8.23 -7.37 -6.05
N LEU A 98 8.45 -6.86 -7.26
CA LEU A 98 7.77 -5.69 -7.80
C LEU A 98 6.27 -5.94 -7.94
N MET A 99 5.89 -7.03 -8.61
CA MET A 99 4.47 -7.42 -8.73
C MET A 99 3.81 -7.63 -7.37
N LYS A 100 4.52 -8.21 -6.40
CA LYS A 100 4.02 -8.40 -5.03
C LYS A 100 3.87 -7.08 -4.27
N SER A 101 4.69 -6.06 -4.54
CA SER A 101 4.51 -4.74 -3.91
C SER A 101 3.29 -3.99 -4.43
N ILE A 102 2.85 -4.24 -5.68
CA ILE A 102 1.57 -3.73 -6.19
C ILE A 102 0.41 -4.56 -5.64
N ASN A 103 0.56 -5.88 -5.74
CA ASN A 103 -0.42 -6.85 -5.26
C ASN A 103 -0.22 -7.01 -3.75
N ASN A 104 -0.38 -5.91 -3.00
CA ASN A 104 -0.24 -5.87 -1.54
C ASN A 104 -1.18 -6.92 -0.95
N GLY A 105 -0.67 -8.12 -0.69
CA GLY A 105 -1.47 -9.23 -0.18
C GLY A 105 -2.20 -8.90 1.12
N GLN A 106 -1.67 -7.95 1.89
CA GLN A 106 -2.34 -7.38 3.07
C GLN A 106 -3.55 -6.52 2.69
N MET A 107 -3.44 -5.68 1.65
CA MET A 107 -4.55 -4.86 1.17
C MET A 107 -5.61 -5.72 0.48
N LYS A 108 -5.22 -6.73 -0.32
CA LYS A 108 -6.16 -7.73 -0.85
C LYS A 108 -6.85 -8.52 0.25
N GLY A 109 -6.12 -8.93 1.28
CA GLY A 109 -6.68 -9.60 2.45
C GLY A 109 -7.67 -8.71 3.18
N PHE A 110 -7.31 -7.45 3.42
CA PHE A 110 -8.17 -6.43 4.02
C PHE A 110 -9.47 -6.23 3.24
N TRP A 111 -9.41 -6.03 1.91
CA TRP A 111 -10.60 -5.91 1.07
C TRP A 111 -11.42 -7.20 1.01
N GLY A 112 -10.77 -8.37 1.06
CA GLY A 112 -11.46 -9.66 1.18
C GLY A 112 -12.24 -9.75 2.49
N THR A 113 -11.65 -9.30 3.60
CA THR A 113 -12.30 -9.25 4.91
C THR A 113 -13.48 -8.28 4.93
N ILE A 114 -13.32 -7.03 4.45
CA ILE A 114 -14.42 -6.07 4.33
C ILE A 114 -15.58 -6.66 3.53
N LYS A 115 -15.27 -7.31 2.40
CA LYS A 115 -16.30 -7.88 1.55
C LYS A 115 -17.11 -8.94 2.29
N CYS A 116 -16.44 -9.87 2.98
CA CYS A 116 -17.10 -10.97 3.69
C CYS A 116 -17.77 -10.57 5.00
N GLU A 117 -17.14 -9.69 5.80
CA GLU A 117 -17.60 -9.36 7.16
C GLU A 117 -18.57 -8.16 7.19
N MET A 118 -18.64 -7.36 6.13
CA MET A 118 -19.48 -6.16 6.09
C MET A 118 -20.30 -6.11 4.79
N TYR A 119 -19.64 -6.05 3.63
CA TYR A 119 -20.31 -5.76 2.36
C TYR A 119 -21.37 -6.79 1.97
N TYR A 120 -21.09 -8.09 2.16
CA TYR A 120 -22.05 -9.16 1.83
C TYR A 120 -23.09 -9.40 2.94
N LEU A 121 -22.88 -8.89 4.15
CA LEU A 121 -23.78 -9.10 5.29
C LEU A 121 -24.80 -7.97 5.46
N GLN A 122 -24.60 -6.83 4.80
CA GLN A 122 -25.49 -5.67 4.85
C GLN A 122 -25.91 -5.24 3.44
N LYS A 123 -27.14 -4.74 3.30
CA LYS A 123 -27.61 -4.12 2.06
C LYS A 123 -27.33 -2.62 2.13
N PHE A 124 -26.74 -2.09 1.07
CA PHE A 124 -26.48 -0.65 0.89
C PHE A 124 -27.31 -0.16 -0.29
N TYR A 125 -28.03 0.94 -0.09
CA TYR A 125 -28.92 1.49 -1.11
C TYR A 125 -28.36 2.76 -1.76
N THR A 126 -27.35 3.39 -1.13
CA THR A 126 -26.68 4.58 -1.65
C THR A 126 -25.16 4.46 -1.55
N TYR A 127 -24.46 5.24 -2.40
CA TYR A 127 -23.01 5.32 -2.36
C TYR A 127 -22.49 5.90 -1.03
N GLU A 128 -23.16 6.93 -0.50
CA GLU A 128 -22.77 7.57 0.76
C GLU A 128 -22.88 6.61 1.95
N GLU A 129 -23.94 5.81 1.99
CA GLU A 129 -24.12 4.78 3.03
C GLU A 129 -23.01 3.72 2.97
N LEU A 130 -22.65 3.25 1.77
CA LEU A 130 -21.53 2.32 1.58
C LEU A 130 -20.20 2.95 2.01
N ARG A 131 -19.97 4.22 1.64
CA ARG A 131 -18.74 4.95 1.99
C ARG A 131 -18.60 5.09 3.49
N GLN A 132 -19.65 5.52 4.17
CA GLN A 132 -19.66 5.67 5.63
C GLN A 132 -19.42 4.33 6.33
N ALA A 133 -20.04 3.25 5.86
CA ALA A 133 -19.83 1.91 6.42
C ALA A 133 -18.38 1.43 6.23
N ILE A 134 -17.75 1.73 5.10
CA ILE A 134 -16.33 1.43 4.86
C ILE A 134 -15.44 2.21 5.84
N ASP A 135 -15.70 3.51 6.04
CA ASP A 135 -14.93 4.36 6.95
C ASP A 135 -15.05 3.90 8.41
N GLU A 136 -16.26 3.59 8.86
CA GLU A 136 -16.53 3.02 10.19
C GLU A 136 -15.85 1.65 10.36
N TYR A 137 -15.89 0.82 9.32
CA TYR A 137 -15.24 -0.49 9.34
C TYR A 137 -13.71 -0.36 9.39
N ILE A 138 -13.11 0.61 8.68
CA ILE A 138 -11.67 0.90 8.77
C ILE A 138 -11.28 1.24 10.22
N ILE A 139 -12.07 2.08 10.88
CA ILE A 139 -11.85 2.43 12.29
C ILE A 139 -11.93 1.18 13.16
N PHE A 140 -12.98 0.37 13.00
CA PHE A 140 -13.16 -0.89 13.73
C PHE A 140 -11.98 -1.85 13.49
N TYR A 141 -11.56 -2.03 12.24
CA TYR A 141 -10.47 -2.93 11.85
C TYR A 141 -9.14 -2.56 12.52
N ASN A 142 -8.88 -1.26 12.69
CA ASN A 142 -7.66 -0.76 13.29
C ASN A 142 -7.69 -0.75 14.82
N THR A 143 -8.86 -0.48 15.41
CA THR A 143 -9.00 -0.18 16.85
C THR A 143 -9.58 -1.31 17.70
N LYS A 144 -10.35 -2.23 17.11
CA LYS A 144 -11.15 -3.21 17.86
C LYS A 144 -11.07 -4.64 17.34
N ARG A 145 -10.62 -4.85 16.09
CA ARG A 145 -10.58 -6.18 15.50
C ARG A 145 -9.45 -7.04 16.08
N LEU A 146 -9.83 -8.13 16.75
CA LEU A 146 -8.90 -9.11 17.29
C LEU A 146 -8.34 -9.98 16.15
N GLN A 147 -7.03 -9.89 15.91
CA GLN A 147 -6.40 -10.66 14.83
C GLN A 147 -5.64 -11.85 15.41
N LYS A 148 -6.05 -13.07 15.02
CA LYS A 148 -5.38 -14.33 15.44
C LYS A 148 -3.88 -14.32 15.12
N ASN A 149 -3.52 -13.74 13.98
CA ASN A 149 -2.12 -13.61 13.52
C ASN A 149 -1.31 -12.56 14.31
N LEU A 150 -1.97 -11.67 15.06
CA LEU A 150 -1.35 -10.69 15.97
C LEU A 150 -1.48 -11.12 17.43
N LYS A 151 -1.57 -12.44 17.71
CA LYS A 151 -1.76 -12.99 19.06
C LYS A 151 -3.03 -12.47 19.77
N GLY A 152 -4.06 -12.08 19.00
CA GLY A 152 -5.29 -11.52 19.53
C GLY A 152 -5.25 -10.02 19.80
N LEU A 153 -4.17 -9.32 19.44
CA LEU A 153 -4.09 -7.86 19.57
C LEU A 153 -4.74 -7.15 18.38
N THR A 154 -5.14 -5.90 18.60
CA THR A 154 -5.53 -4.99 17.53
C THR A 154 -4.30 -4.47 16.78
N THR A 155 -4.53 -3.96 15.57
CA THR A 155 -3.45 -3.45 14.70
C THR A 155 -2.66 -2.32 15.38
N ILE A 156 -3.33 -1.45 16.13
CA ILE A 156 -2.68 -0.34 16.86
C ILE A 156 -1.93 -0.84 18.09
N GLU A 157 -2.49 -1.77 18.88
CA GLU A 157 -1.81 -2.32 20.06
C GLU A 157 -0.52 -3.06 19.70
N TYR A 158 -0.57 -3.89 18.65
CA TYR A 158 0.62 -4.58 18.14
C TYR A 158 1.69 -3.59 17.65
N ARG A 159 1.26 -2.50 17.01
CA ARG A 159 2.15 -1.43 16.54
C ARG A 159 2.81 -0.67 17.68
N ASN A 160 2.07 -0.38 18.75
CA ASN A 160 2.60 0.33 19.92
C ASN A 160 3.60 -0.54 20.68
N GLN A 161 3.38 -1.86 20.77
CA GLN A 161 4.33 -2.80 21.36
C GLN A 161 5.64 -2.94 20.57
N THR A 162 5.63 -2.71 19.25
CA THR A 162 6.82 -2.81 18.39
C THR A 162 7.61 -1.49 18.29
N LEU A 163 7.06 -0.39 18.82
CA LEU A 163 7.69 0.93 18.89
C LEU A 163 8.26 1.25 20.28
N ALA A 164 8.01 0.39 21.27
CA ALA A 164 8.60 0.41 22.61
C ALA A 164 9.87 -0.44 22.65
#